data_AF-A0A1F3BGV8-F1
#
_entry.id   AF-A0A1F3BGV8-F1
#
_cell.length_a   1.000
_cell.length_b   1.000
_cell.length_c   1.000
_cell.angle_alpha   90.00
_cell.angle_beta   90.00
_cell.angle_gamma   90.00
#
_symmetry.space_group_name_H-M   'P 1'
#
loop_
_entity.id
_entity.type
_entity.pdbx_description
1 polymer ?
#
loop_
_entity_poly.entity_id
_entity_poly.type
_entity_poly.pdbx_seq_one_letter_code
_entity_poly.pdbx_strand_id
1 'polypeptide(L)'
;MRILSLTAVIIMLAVTGAFARQPRDQLNEVMRTEYFVVHYDPSDPYLARIAADTAARELVRIADDLGYVVESDRPFPLYAYPTHYAFTNSGGLKLHKYTVGTARTGDERISVDASGALASTQEVLAHEITHALMFRLLGRRSGALPLWLYEGIAKYQSEEPARNDDLLIADAARNGTLMPLSDLKSDFPEDRVALSYAESASAVRYMVEHHGKSSMRKLIEEAGKAGRFDKAMKAAIGLDPTEFENKWYESATRRYRGVRISGIIAGSVSAFMATLAIAAFLVRRRRKRQAALEWEQEEFEEALRAQMGNDWWR
;
A
#
# COMPACT_ATOMS: atom_id res chain seq x y z
N MET A 1 -2.54 -20.27 12.37
CA MET A 1 -1.35 -19.42 12.44
C MET A 1 -1.03 -19.00 11.00
N ARG A 2 -1.61 -17.88 10.53
CA ARG A 2 -1.38 -17.38 9.17
C ARG A 2 -0.17 -16.45 9.24
N ILE A 3 0.90 -16.83 8.56
CA ILE A 3 2.12 -16.04 8.41
C ILE A 3 1.73 -14.81 7.58
N LEU A 4 1.91 -13.62 8.16
CA LEU A 4 1.78 -12.33 7.48
C LEU A 4 2.90 -12.24 6.43
N SER A 5 2.61 -12.54 5.18
CA SER A 5 3.51 -12.26 4.06
C SER A 5 3.50 -10.75 3.79
N LEU A 6 4.60 -10.08 4.16
CA LEU A 6 4.92 -8.72 3.69
C LEU A 6 5.20 -8.79 2.19
N THR A 7 4.24 -8.42 1.36
CA THR A 7 4.45 -8.15 -0.07
C THR A 7 3.94 -6.75 -0.35
N ALA A 8 4.86 -5.79 -0.43
CA ALA A 8 4.56 -4.49 -1.00
C ALA A 8 4.42 -4.66 -2.51
N VAL A 9 3.21 -4.47 -3.02
CA VAL A 9 2.96 -4.39 -4.47
C VAL A 9 3.45 -3.03 -4.94
N ILE A 10 4.43 -3.03 -5.83
CA ILE A 10 5.00 -1.80 -6.40
C ILE A 10 4.21 -1.51 -7.69
N ILE A 11 3.41 -0.45 -7.67
CA ILE A 11 2.85 0.15 -8.88
C ILE A 11 3.90 1.17 -9.35
N MET A 12 4.37 1.12 -10.60
CA MET A 12 5.37 2.08 -11.10
C MET A 12 5.07 2.49 -12.53
N LEU A 13 5.09 3.80 -12.77
CA LEU A 13 4.98 4.41 -14.08
C LEU A 13 6.36 4.43 -14.78
N ALA A 14 6.49 3.74 -15.92
CA ALA A 14 7.68 3.90 -16.76
C ALA A 14 7.47 4.98 -17.81
N VAL A 15 8.22 6.08 -17.70
CA VAL A 15 8.51 6.97 -18.83
C VAL A 15 9.65 6.34 -19.62
N THR A 16 9.35 5.50 -20.62
CA THR A 16 10.37 5.00 -21.55
C THR A 16 10.01 5.27 -23.00
N GLY A 17 10.84 6.11 -23.63
CA GLY A 17 10.97 6.19 -25.08
C GLY A 17 11.99 5.17 -25.56
N ALA A 18 11.55 3.94 -25.84
CA ALA A 18 12.30 2.99 -26.64
C ALA A 18 11.32 1.98 -27.26
N PHE A 19 11.22 1.99 -28.59
CA PHE A 19 10.44 1.04 -29.38
C PHE A 19 11.11 -0.35 -29.34
N ALA A 20 10.95 -1.10 -28.24
CA ALA A 20 11.19 -2.53 -28.25
C ALA A 20 9.99 -3.22 -28.94
N ARG A 21 10.25 -4.01 -29.98
CA ARG A 21 9.22 -4.75 -30.74
C ARG A 21 8.56 -5.78 -29.82
N GLN A 22 7.32 -5.53 -29.41
CA GLN A 22 6.53 -6.41 -28.55
C GLN A 22 6.23 -7.77 -29.24
N PRO A 23 6.25 -8.89 -28.49
CA PRO A 23 5.50 -10.09 -28.87
C PRO A 23 4.03 -9.70 -29.04
N ARG A 24 3.32 -10.22 -30.06
CA ARG A 24 1.90 -9.89 -30.33
C ARG A 24 1.10 -9.94 -29.02
N ASP A 25 0.45 -8.82 -28.67
CA ASP A 25 -0.57 -8.79 -27.61
C ASP A 25 -1.56 -9.93 -27.91
N GLN A 26 -1.75 -10.84 -26.95
CA GLN A 26 -2.69 -11.97 -27.08
C GLN A 26 -4.16 -11.52 -26.93
N LEU A 27 -4.38 -10.22 -26.67
CA LEU A 27 -5.70 -9.60 -26.54
C LEU A 27 -6.31 -9.39 -27.93
N ASN A 28 -6.96 -10.43 -28.45
CA ASN A 28 -7.44 -10.48 -29.83
C ASN A 28 -8.86 -9.93 -30.03
N GLU A 29 -9.59 -9.66 -28.94
CA GLU A 29 -10.95 -9.13 -28.98
C GLU A 29 -11.05 -7.72 -28.38
N VAL A 30 -12.07 -6.98 -28.83
CA VAL A 30 -12.32 -5.60 -28.43
C VAL A 30 -13.77 -5.40 -28.02
N MET A 31 -13.97 -4.85 -26.83
CA MET A 31 -15.27 -4.41 -26.30
C MET A 31 -15.26 -2.89 -26.14
N ARG A 32 -16.26 -2.20 -26.70
CA ARG A 32 -16.43 -0.76 -26.51
C ARG A 32 -17.45 -0.49 -25.40
N THR A 33 -17.07 0.38 -24.48
CA THR A 33 -17.96 0.96 -23.47
C THR A 33 -18.10 2.46 -23.71
N GLU A 34 -18.83 3.16 -22.83
CA GLU A 34 -18.99 4.61 -22.92
C GLU A 34 -17.65 5.36 -22.83
N TYR A 35 -16.72 4.85 -22.01
CA TYR A 35 -15.45 5.54 -21.72
C TYR A 35 -14.20 4.76 -22.09
N PHE A 36 -14.31 3.50 -22.52
CA PHE A 36 -13.17 2.64 -22.79
C PHE A 36 -13.28 1.85 -24.09
N VAL A 37 -12.14 1.68 -24.75
CA VAL A 37 -11.92 0.63 -25.76
C VAL A 37 -11.13 -0.47 -25.07
N VAL A 38 -11.80 -1.56 -24.72
CA VAL A 38 -11.27 -2.65 -23.90
C VAL A 38 -10.72 -3.74 -24.80
N HIS A 39 -9.41 -3.95 -24.78
CA HIS A 39 -8.72 -5.08 -25.37
C HIS A 39 -8.64 -6.20 -24.35
N TYR A 40 -9.05 -7.41 -24.71
CA TYR A 40 -9.09 -8.55 -23.78
C TYR A 40 -8.85 -9.89 -24.47
N ASP A 41 -8.58 -10.92 -23.65
CA ASP A 41 -8.48 -12.31 -24.09
C ASP A 41 -9.87 -12.95 -24.18
N PRO A 42 -10.30 -13.49 -25.34
CA PRO A 42 -11.61 -14.13 -25.49
C PRO A 42 -11.86 -15.33 -24.57
N SER A 43 -10.83 -15.89 -23.91
CA SER A 43 -11.02 -16.96 -22.93
C SER A 43 -11.80 -16.51 -21.70
N ASP A 44 -11.76 -15.20 -21.36
CA ASP A 44 -12.44 -14.64 -20.19
C ASP A 44 -13.03 -13.24 -20.45
N PRO A 45 -14.11 -13.15 -21.26
CA PRO A 45 -14.80 -11.89 -21.54
C PRO A 45 -15.47 -11.30 -20.30
N TYR A 46 -15.78 -12.12 -19.29
CA TYR A 46 -16.45 -11.69 -18.08
C TYR A 46 -15.50 -10.88 -17.19
N LEU A 47 -14.25 -11.33 -17.05
CA LEU A 47 -13.22 -10.58 -16.34
C LEU A 47 -12.96 -9.22 -16.98
N ALA A 48 -12.91 -9.16 -18.32
CA ALA A 48 -12.78 -7.91 -19.06
C ALA A 48 -13.95 -6.96 -18.80
N ARG A 49 -15.18 -7.50 -18.70
CA ARG A 49 -16.37 -6.72 -18.34
C ARG A 49 -16.30 -6.17 -16.92
N ILE A 50 -15.89 -6.97 -15.94
CA ILE A 50 -15.70 -6.52 -14.55
C ILE A 50 -14.65 -5.40 -14.50
N ALA A 51 -13.52 -5.58 -15.17
CA ALA A 51 -12.46 -4.56 -15.23
C ALA A 51 -12.98 -3.26 -15.86
N ALA A 52 -13.73 -3.36 -16.96
CA ALA A 52 -14.31 -2.20 -17.65
C ALA A 52 -15.35 -1.46 -16.78
N ASP A 53 -16.27 -2.17 -16.14
CA ASP A 53 -17.29 -1.58 -15.27
C ASP A 53 -16.64 -0.94 -14.03
N THR A 54 -15.57 -1.54 -13.51
CA THR A 54 -14.78 -0.99 -12.40
C THR A 54 -14.03 0.27 -12.83
N ALA A 55 -13.37 0.22 -13.99
CA ALA A 55 -12.67 1.37 -14.56
C ALA A 55 -13.64 2.55 -14.81
N ALA A 56 -14.85 2.30 -15.27
CA ALA A 56 -15.87 3.33 -15.48
C ALA A 56 -16.28 4.03 -14.17
N ARG A 57 -16.50 3.27 -13.10
CA ARG A 57 -16.83 3.86 -11.78
C ARG A 57 -15.68 4.71 -11.24
N GLU A 58 -14.45 4.18 -11.30
CA GLU A 58 -13.27 4.90 -10.83
C GLU A 58 -12.98 6.14 -11.69
N LEU A 59 -13.16 6.07 -13.00
CA LEU A 59 -13.01 7.21 -13.90
C LEU A 59 -13.93 8.36 -13.51
N VAL A 60 -15.23 8.10 -13.31
CA VAL A 60 -16.18 9.15 -12.94
C VAL A 60 -15.82 9.78 -11.59
N ARG A 61 -15.48 8.96 -10.58
CA ARG A 61 -15.09 9.43 -9.24
C ARG A 61 -13.83 10.31 -9.29
N ILE A 62 -12.78 9.81 -9.94
CA ILE A 62 -11.47 10.49 -10.01
C ILE A 62 -11.57 11.73 -10.91
N ALA A 63 -12.32 11.67 -12.00
CA ALA A 63 -12.53 12.82 -12.88
C ALA A 63 -13.22 13.96 -12.13
N ASP A 64 -14.23 13.68 -11.31
CA ASP A 64 -14.84 14.69 -10.44
C ASP A 64 -13.81 15.29 -9.47
N ASP A 65 -12.99 14.48 -8.81
CA ASP A 65 -11.98 15.01 -7.89
C ASP A 65 -10.92 15.89 -8.56
N LEU A 66 -10.47 15.49 -9.75
CA LEU A 66 -9.41 16.18 -10.50
C LEU A 66 -9.93 17.27 -11.42
N GLY A 67 -11.26 17.44 -11.56
CA GLY A 67 -11.86 18.45 -12.43
C GLY A 67 -11.78 18.15 -13.91
N TYR A 68 -11.72 16.88 -14.25
CA TYR A 68 -11.79 16.45 -15.64
C TYR A 68 -13.25 16.22 -16.03
N VAL A 69 -13.66 16.75 -17.19
CA VAL A 69 -14.97 16.45 -17.78
C VAL A 69 -14.81 15.19 -18.62
N VAL A 70 -15.50 14.12 -18.26
CA VAL A 70 -15.43 12.86 -19.00
C VAL A 70 -16.20 12.99 -20.31
N GLU A 71 -15.50 12.81 -21.42
CA GLU A 71 -16.05 12.87 -22.78
C GLU A 71 -16.14 11.46 -23.36
N SER A 72 -17.31 11.06 -23.85
CA SER A 72 -17.55 9.72 -24.41
C SER A 72 -17.03 9.54 -25.84
N ASP A 73 -16.70 10.64 -26.54
CA ASP A 73 -16.13 10.62 -27.88
C ASP A 73 -14.61 10.35 -27.89
N ARG A 74 -13.97 10.37 -26.71
CA ARG A 74 -12.53 10.10 -26.52
C ARG A 74 -12.28 8.99 -25.49
N PRO A 75 -12.67 7.74 -25.78
CA PRO A 75 -12.50 6.62 -24.85
C PRO A 75 -11.02 6.28 -24.61
N PHE A 76 -10.70 5.80 -23.41
CA PHE A 76 -9.36 5.35 -23.05
C PHE A 76 -9.09 3.91 -23.55
N PRO A 77 -7.91 3.60 -24.09
CA PRO A 77 -7.53 2.22 -24.36
C PRO A 77 -7.27 1.46 -23.04
N LEU A 78 -8.05 0.43 -22.76
CA LEU A 78 -7.90 -0.45 -21.58
C LEU A 78 -7.49 -1.86 -22.02
N TYR A 79 -6.37 -2.35 -21.53
CA TYR A 79 -5.85 -3.68 -21.82
C TYR A 79 -5.97 -4.54 -20.56
N ALA A 80 -6.96 -5.42 -20.55
CA ALA A 80 -7.28 -6.28 -19.41
C ALA A 80 -6.67 -7.68 -19.63
N TYR A 81 -5.61 -7.98 -18.88
CA TYR A 81 -4.92 -9.26 -18.98
C TYR A 81 -5.50 -10.26 -17.97
N PRO A 82 -5.82 -11.50 -18.38
CA PRO A 82 -6.49 -12.47 -17.51
C PRO A 82 -5.59 -13.07 -16.43
N THR A 83 -4.27 -12.88 -16.54
CA THR A 83 -3.28 -13.34 -15.56
C THR A 83 -2.11 -12.37 -15.47
N HIS A 84 -1.45 -12.35 -14.31
CA HIS A 84 -0.19 -11.63 -14.11
C HIS A 84 0.91 -12.04 -15.11
N TYR A 85 0.94 -13.32 -15.49
CA TYR A 85 1.90 -13.81 -16.48
C TYR A 85 1.64 -13.20 -17.86
N ALA A 86 0.39 -13.14 -18.30
CA ALA A 86 0.03 -12.49 -19.56
C ALA A 86 0.37 -11.00 -19.55
N PHE A 87 0.11 -10.31 -18.43
CA PHE A 87 0.44 -8.89 -18.23
C PHE A 87 1.96 -8.63 -18.32
N THR A 88 2.78 -9.38 -17.58
CA THR A 88 4.24 -9.19 -17.59
C THR A 88 4.88 -9.56 -18.93
N ASN A 89 4.33 -10.55 -19.64
CA ASN A 89 4.88 -10.96 -20.94
C ASN A 89 4.53 -10.02 -22.09
N SER A 90 3.45 -9.22 -21.99
CA SER A 90 3.05 -8.26 -23.02
C SER A 90 3.90 -6.98 -23.01
N GLY A 91 4.71 -6.75 -21.99
CA GLY A 91 5.46 -5.50 -21.82
C GLY A 91 5.12 -4.74 -20.55
N GLY A 92 4.27 -5.29 -19.67
CA GLY A 92 4.30 -4.96 -18.26
C GLY A 92 5.73 -5.16 -17.77
N LEU A 93 6.40 -4.05 -17.44
CA LEU A 93 7.85 -3.93 -17.35
C LEU A 93 8.52 -5.19 -16.76
N LYS A 94 9.34 -5.87 -17.59
CA LYS A 94 10.19 -7.00 -17.15
C LYS A 94 11.11 -6.66 -15.96
N LEU A 95 11.25 -5.37 -15.64
CA LEU A 95 12.12 -4.85 -14.61
C LEU A 95 11.66 -5.24 -13.20
N HIS A 96 10.36 -5.39 -12.91
CA HIS A 96 9.91 -5.75 -11.56
C HIS A 96 8.71 -6.71 -11.55
N LYS A 97 8.91 -7.91 -10.97
CA LYS A 97 7.95 -9.02 -10.88
C LYS A 97 6.60 -8.70 -10.23
N TYR A 98 6.45 -7.53 -9.62
CA TYR A 98 5.28 -7.12 -8.83
C TYR A 98 4.47 -5.97 -9.45
N THR A 99 4.84 -5.53 -10.66
CA THR A 99 4.05 -4.53 -11.40
C THR A 99 2.73 -5.16 -11.82
N VAL A 100 1.61 -4.54 -11.45
CA VAL A 100 0.25 -5.09 -11.70
C VAL A 100 -0.60 -4.18 -12.61
N GLY A 101 -0.10 -3.00 -12.95
CA GLY A 101 -0.71 -2.06 -13.87
C GLY A 101 0.32 -1.09 -14.46
N THR A 102 -0.02 -0.47 -15.58
CA THR A 102 0.76 0.62 -16.18
C THR A 102 -0.15 1.58 -16.96
N ALA A 103 0.08 2.88 -16.83
CA ALA A 103 -0.43 3.92 -17.69
C ALA A 103 0.69 4.50 -18.56
N ARG A 104 0.52 4.48 -19.89
CA ARG A 104 1.49 5.07 -20.80
C ARG A 104 1.06 6.46 -21.22
N THR A 105 1.86 7.47 -20.86
CA THR A 105 1.61 8.88 -21.18
C THR A 105 1.54 9.16 -22.69
N GLY A 106 2.18 8.37 -23.56
CA GLY A 106 2.17 8.62 -25.01
C GLY A 106 0.83 8.34 -25.73
N ASP A 107 0.09 7.33 -25.30
CA ASP A 107 -1.15 6.87 -25.96
C ASP A 107 -2.31 6.63 -24.99
N GLU A 108 -2.19 7.10 -23.74
CA GLU A 108 -3.21 6.99 -22.69
C GLU A 108 -3.62 5.55 -22.39
N ARG A 109 -2.76 4.59 -22.79
CA ARG A 109 -3.00 3.17 -22.62
C ARG A 109 -2.96 2.84 -21.14
N ILE A 110 -4.04 2.25 -20.65
CA ILE A 110 -4.14 1.65 -19.34
C ILE A 110 -4.03 0.13 -19.52
N SER A 111 -3.04 -0.48 -18.89
CA SER A 111 -2.86 -1.95 -18.88
C SER A 111 -2.95 -2.45 -17.45
N VAL A 112 -3.69 -3.54 -17.23
CA VAL A 112 -3.95 -4.07 -15.88
C VAL A 112 -3.90 -5.60 -15.87
N ASP A 113 -3.30 -6.16 -14.83
CA ASP A 113 -3.56 -7.53 -14.41
C ASP A 113 -4.98 -7.60 -13.82
N ALA A 114 -5.93 -8.00 -14.67
CA ALA A 114 -7.33 -8.06 -14.32
C ALA A 114 -7.65 -9.25 -13.41
N SER A 115 -6.73 -10.21 -13.23
CA SER A 115 -6.96 -11.41 -12.42
C SER A 115 -7.20 -11.11 -10.93
N GLY A 116 -6.73 -9.95 -10.46
CA GLY A 116 -6.77 -9.57 -9.04
C GLY A 116 -5.89 -10.44 -8.14
N ALA A 117 -5.03 -11.29 -8.71
CA ALA A 117 -4.28 -12.29 -7.95
C ALA A 117 -3.21 -11.67 -7.04
N LEU A 118 -2.63 -10.54 -7.44
CA LEU A 118 -1.55 -9.87 -6.70
C LEU A 118 -2.00 -8.59 -5.99
N ALA A 119 -3.00 -7.91 -6.53
CA ALA A 119 -3.55 -6.66 -5.98
C ALA A 119 -5.01 -6.52 -6.37
N SER A 120 -5.75 -5.69 -5.63
CA SER A 120 -7.12 -5.33 -6.01
C SER A 120 -7.13 -4.67 -7.38
N THR A 121 -7.86 -5.24 -8.33
CA THR A 121 -8.02 -4.65 -9.67
C THR A 121 -8.58 -3.24 -9.59
N GLN A 122 -9.43 -2.95 -8.60
CA GLN A 122 -9.97 -1.61 -8.38
C GLN A 122 -8.87 -0.61 -8.00
N GLU A 123 -8.00 -0.96 -7.04
CA GLU A 123 -6.89 -0.10 -6.61
C GLU A 123 -5.94 0.20 -7.78
N VAL A 124 -5.59 -0.83 -8.54
CA VAL A 124 -4.71 -0.69 -9.71
C VAL A 124 -5.35 0.18 -10.78
N LEU A 125 -6.62 -0.08 -11.13
CA LEU A 125 -7.32 0.74 -12.11
C LEU A 125 -7.44 2.20 -11.67
N ALA A 126 -7.79 2.46 -10.41
CA ALA A 126 -7.87 3.81 -9.88
C ALA A 126 -6.52 4.55 -9.96
N HIS A 127 -5.42 3.85 -9.67
CA HIS A 127 -4.06 4.40 -9.83
C HIS A 127 -3.77 4.76 -11.29
N GLU A 128 -3.94 3.81 -12.22
CA GLU A 128 -3.59 4.02 -13.63
C GLU A 128 -4.53 5.02 -14.33
N ILE A 129 -5.81 5.05 -13.97
CA ILE A 129 -6.77 6.05 -14.45
C ILE A 129 -6.38 7.45 -13.99
N THR A 130 -5.90 7.59 -12.75
CA THR A 130 -5.41 8.87 -12.23
C THR A 130 -4.26 9.39 -13.09
N HIS A 131 -3.32 8.53 -13.45
CA HIS A 131 -2.23 8.86 -14.38
C HIS A 131 -2.73 9.28 -15.75
N ALA A 132 -3.68 8.54 -16.33
CA ALA A 132 -4.26 8.87 -17.63
C ALA A 132 -4.98 10.24 -17.62
N LEU A 133 -5.72 10.53 -16.55
CA LEU A 133 -6.39 11.82 -16.37
C LEU A 133 -5.41 12.97 -16.16
N MET A 134 -4.39 12.80 -15.32
CA MET A 134 -3.34 13.80 -15.14
C MET A 134 -2.59 14.07 -16.44
N PHE A 135 -2.36 13.04 -17.27
CA PHE A 135 -1.81 13.22 -18.60
C PHE A 135 -2.74 14.04 -19.51
N ARG A 136 -4.06 13.79 -19.50
CA ARG A 136 -5.01 14.61 -20.28
C ARG A 136 -5.06 16.06 -19.82
N LEU A 137 -4.98 16.31 -18.52
CA LEU A 137 -5.01 17.65 -17.93
C LEU A 137 -3.72 18.44 -18.17
N LEU A 138 -2.56 17.78 -18.10
CA LEU A 138 -1.24 18.45 -18.19
C LEU A 138 -0.62 18.38 -19.58
N GLY A 139 -0.94 17.36 -20.37
CA GLY A 139 -0.37 17.09 -21.68
C GLY A 139 1.16 17.11 -21.67
N ARG A 140 1.77 17.95 -22.51
CA ARG A 140 3.24 18.11 -22.56
C ARG A 140 3.86 18.66 -21.27
N ARG A 141 3.04 19.13 -20.33
CA ARG A 141 3.46 19.65 -19.03
C ARG A 141 3.35 18.63 -17.90
N SER A 142 3.17 17.33 -18.18
CA SER A 142 3.16 16.31 -17.12
C SER A 142 4.41 16.35 -16.22
N GLY A 143 5.58 16.72 -16.77
CA GLY A 143 6.81 16.93 -15.99
C GLY A 143 6.84 18.21 -15.15
N ALA A 144 5.76 18.99 -15.08
CA ALA A 144 5.66 20.17 -14.23
C ALA A 144 5.40 19.81 -12.76
N LEU A 145 4.90 18.60 -12.47
CA LEU A 145 4.75 18.08 -11.12
C LEU A 145 5.99 17.26 -10.73
N PRO A 146 6.46 17.34 -9.46
CA PRO A 146 7.46 16.42 -8.95
C PRO A 146 6.90 15.00 -8.87
N LEU A 147 7.76 13.99 -9.01
CA LEU A 147 7.38 12.58 -9.02
C LEU A 147 6.57 12.19 -7.78
N TRP A 148 7.02 12.59 -6.58
CA TRP A 148 6.28 12.33 -5.34
C TRP A 148 4.83 12.81 -5.38
N LEU A 149 4.56 13.94 -6.04
CA LEU A 149 3.20 14.47 -6.09
C LEU A 149 2.38 13.73 -7.15
N TYR A 150 2.99 13.46 -8.30
CA TYR A 150 2.35 12.72 -9.39
C TYR A 150 1.93 11.31 -8.91
N GLU A 151 2.86 10.56 -8.34
CA GLU A 151 2.58 9.24 -7.77
C GLU A 151 1.73 9.32 -6.51
N GLY A 152 1.91 10.34 -5.68
CA GLY A 152 1.13 10.56 -4.47
C GLY A 152 -0.36 10.79 -4.75
N ILE A 153 -0.69 11.53 -5.81
CA ILE A 153 -2.09 11.75 -6.23
C ILE A 153 -2.69 10.43 -6.72
N ALA A 154 -1.97 9.68 -7.56
CA ALA A 154 -2.43 8.38 -8.04
C ALA A 154 -2.63 7.38 -6.90
N LYS A 155 -1.71 7.33 -5.93
CA LYS A 155 -1.81 6.46 -4.75
C LYS A 155 -2.88 6.91 -3.76
N TYR A 156 -3.10 8.22 -3.61
CA TYR A 156 -4.21 8.76 -2.82
C TYR A 156 -5.56 8.38 -3.43
N GLN A 157 -5.69 8.48 -4.75
CA GLN A 157 -6.91 8.14 -5.47
C GLN A 157 -7.17 6.64 -5.56
N SER A 158 -6.15 5.79 -5.45
CA SER A 158 -6.34 4.34 -5.45
C SER A 158 -6.99 3.76 -4.19
N GLU A 159 -7.44 4.59 -3.25
CA GLU A 159 -8.21 4.26 -2.04
C GLU A 159 -7.97 2.85 -1.46
N GLU A 160 -6.93 2.74 -0.63
CA GLU A 160 -7.05 2.39 0.80
C GLU A 160 -5.88 3.11 1.48
N PRO A 161 -6.01 3.70 2.69
CA PRO A 161 -4.87 3.79 3.57
C PRO A 161 -4.49 2.35 3.89
N ALA A 162 -3.65 1.76 3.03
CA ALA A 162 -3.13 0.44 3.29
C ALA A 162 -2.50 0.55 4.66
N ARG A 163 -3.00 -0.24 5.61
CA ARG A 163 -2.44 -0.33 6.97
C ARG A 163 -0.91 -0.46 6.94
N ASN A 164 -0.37 -1.02 5.87
CA ASN A 164 1.05 -1.13 5.58
C ASN A 164 1.74 0.23 5.34
N ASP A 165 1.15 1.16 4.58
CA ASP A 165 1.73 2.48 4.33
C ASP A 165 1.83 3.28 5.63
N ASP A 166 0.76 3.29 6.43
CA ASP A 166 0.77 3.92 7.75
C ASP A 166 1.84 3.33 8.67
N LEU A 167 2.08 2.00 8.60
CA LEU A 167 3.13 1.34 9.37
C LEU A 167 4.54 1.71 8.87
N LEU A 168 4.74 1.81 7.56
CA LEU A 168 6.01 2.24 6.96
C LEU A 168 6.36 3.67 7.37
N ILE A 169 5.38 4.58 7.27
CA ILE A 169 5.56 5.97 7.69
C ILE A 169 5.75 6.07 9.19
N ALA A 170 5.02 5.27 9.99
CA ALA A 170 5.20 5.25 11.44
C ALA A 170 6.60 4.78 11.86
N ASP A 171 7.15 3.76 11.20
CA ASP A 171 8.50 3.27 11.45
C ASP A 171 9.55 4.31 11.03
N ALA A 172 9.43 4.85 9.82
CA ALA A 172 10.35 5.86 9.31
C ALA A 172 10.33 7.15 10.16
N ALA A 173 9.15 7.62 10.55
CA ALA A 173 8.99 8.78 11.42
C ALA A 173 9.58 8.55 12.82
N ARG A 174 9.50 7.32 13.34
CA ARG A 174 10.07 6.93 14.63
C ARG A 174 11.60 6.90 14.59
N ASN A 175 12.15 6.40 13.48
CA ASN A 175 13.58 6.20 13.31
C ASN A 175 14.28 7.44 12.74
N GLY A 176 13.53 8.49 12.38
CA GLY A 176 14.07 9.70 11.76
C GLY A 176 14.56 9.47 10.33
N THR A 177 13.99 8.49 9.64
CA THR A 177 14.41 8.05 8.30
C THR A 177 13.41 8.41 7.20
N LEU A 178 12.45 9.32 7.49
CA LEU A 178 11.60 9.91 6.46
C LEU A 178 12.47 10.65 5.44
N MET A 179 12.14 10.53 4.16
CA MET A 179 12.87 11.21 3.09
C MET A 179 12.38 12.64 2.91
N PRO A 180 13.27 13.59 2.59
CA PRO A 180 12.86 14.88 2.05
C PRO A 180 12.05 14.66 0.76
N LEU A 181 10.90 15.33 0.60
CA LEU A 181 10.12 15.26 -0.64
C LEU A 181 10.90 15.84 -1.83
N SER A 182 11.82 16.76 -1.56
CA SER A 182 12.80 17.26 -2.54
C SER A 182 13.69 16.16 -3.14
N ASP A 183 14.02 15.10 -2.39
CA ASP A 183 14.78 13.95 -2.89
C ASP A 183 13.92 13.03 -3.77
N LEU A 184 12.60 13.05 -3.55
CA LEU A 184 11.60 12.26 -4.30
C LEU A 184 11.03 13.02 -5.52
N LYS A 185 11.72 14.08 -5.96
CA LYS A 185 11.23 14.94 -7.05
C LYS A 185 11.36 14.30 -8.43
N SER A 186 12.40 13.52 -8.67
CA SER A 186 12.74 13.02 -10.01
C SER A 186 12.78 11.50 -10.10
N ASP A 187 13.09 10.82 -8.99
CA ASP A 187 13.22 9.37 -8.94
C ASP A 187 12.95 8.85 -7.52
N PHE A 188 12.64 7.57 -7.39
CA PHE A 188 12.49 6.88 -6.11
C PHE A 188 13.67 5.93 -5.87
N PRO A 189 14.32 5.97 -4.69
CA PRO A 189 15.42 5.07 -4.38
C PRO A 189 15.01 3.60 -4.46
N GLU A 190 15.76 2.77 -5.19
CA GLU A 190 15.45 1.35 -5.44
C GLU A 190 15.24 0.54 -4.14
N ASP A 191 16.00 0.85 -3.09
CA ASP A 191 15.94 0.21 -1.78
C ASP A 191 14.79 0.73 -0.90
N ARG A 192 14.15 1.85 -1.28
CA ARG A 192 13.09 2.52 -0.51
C ARG A 192 11.87 2.89 -1.35
N VAL A 193 11.62 2.19 -2.46
CA VAL A 193 10.48 2.46 -3.36
C VAL A 193 9.15 2.44 -2.61
N ALA A 194 8.89 1.42 -1.79
CA ALA A 194 7.64 1.30 -1.04
C ALA A 194 7.43 2.47 -0.06
N LEU A 195 8.49 2.89 0.63
CA LEU A 195 8.45 4.06 1.52
C LEU A 195 8.22 5.35 0.72
N SER A 196 8.82 5.48 -0.47
CA SER A 196 8.65 6.64 -1.35
C SER A 196 7.19 6.83 -1.76
N TYR A 197 6.50 5.75 -2.17
CA TYR A 197 5.06 5.78 -2.45
C TYR A 197 4.24 6.12 -1.20
N ALA A 198 4.57 5.53 -0.06
CA ALA A 198 3.86 5.80 1.19
C ALA A 198 4.02 7.28 1.63
N GLU A 199 5.22 7.86 1.50
CA GLU A 199 5.50 9.26 1.85
C GLU A 199 4.78 10.21 0.90
N SER A 200 4.81 9.90 -0.39
CA SER A 200 4.09 10.61 -1.44
C SER A 200 2.58 10.66 -1.18
N ALA A 201 1.96 9.52 -0.89
CA ALA A 201 0.54 9.44 -0.57
C ALA A 201 0.19 10.13 0.75
N SER A 202 1.07 10.01 1.76
CA SER A 202 0.96 10.69 3.05
C SER A 202 0.99 12.23 2.89
N ALA A 203 1.87 12.74 2.03
CA ALA A 203 1.95 14.16 1.71
C ALA A 203 0.68 14.66 1.02
N VAL A 204 0.16 13.93 0.04
CA VAL A 204 -1.11 14.28 -0.62
C VAL A 204 -2.29 14.22 0.36
N ARG A 205 -2.33 13.21 1.24
CA ARG A 205 -3.34 13.12 2.30
C ARG A 205 -3.28 14.34 3.23
N TYR A 206 -2.08 14.73 3.67
CA TYR A 206 -1.89 15.94 4.46
C TYR A 206 -2.40 17.20 3.72
N MET A 207 -2.08 17.33 2.43
CA MET A 207 -2.56 18.43 1.59
C MET A 207 -4.08 18.48 1.54
N VAL A 208 -4.76 17.35 1.33
CA VAL A 208 -6.22 17.28 1.29
C VAL A 208 -6.84 17.55 2.66
N GLU A 209 -6.27 17.02 3.75
CA GLU A 209 -6.74 17.26 5.12
C GLU A 209 -6.70 18.75 5.50
N HIS A 210 -5.71 19.53 5.01
CA HIS A 210 -5.49 20.92 5.43
C HIS A 210 -5.99 21.96 4.42
N HIS A 211 -6.04 21.62 3.14
CA HIS A 211 -6.40 22.54 2.05
C HIS A 211 -7.65 22.11 1.28
N GLY A 212 -8.27 20.99 1.67
CA GLY A 212 -9.48 20.43 1.08
C GLY A 212 -9.20 19.65 -0.20
N LYS A 213 -10.14 18.77 -0.59
CA LYS A 213 -10.00 17.87 -1.76
C LYS A 213 -9.72 18.62 -3.07
N SER A 214 -10.27 19.84 -3.21
CA SER A 214 -10.05 20.72 -4.36
C SER A 214 -8.59 21.16 -4.58
N SER A 215 -7.71 20.99 -3.57
CA SER A 215 -6.30 21.37 -3.67
C SER A 215 -5.58 20.62 -4.79
N MET A 216 -5.90 19.33 -5.00
CA MET A 216 -5.32 18.52 -6.07
C MET A 216 -5.64 19.11 -7.45
N ARG A 217 -6.92 19.35 -7.72
CA ARG A 217 -7.39 19.99 -8.96
C ARG A 217 -6.68 21.34 -9.18
N LYS A 218 -6.72 22.23 -8.19
CA LYS A 218 -6.07 23.55 -8.28
C LYS A 218 -4.58 23.43 -8.60
N LEU A 219 -3.89 22.49 -7.95
CA LEU A 219 -2.46 22.30 -8.15
C LEU A 219 -2.12 21.79 -9.55
N ILE A 220 -2.91 20.85 -10.08
CA ILE A 220 -2.78 20.35 -11.45
C ILE A 220 -3.04 21.48 -12.46
N GLU A 221 -4.12 22.25 -12.27
CA GLU A 221 -4.45 23.40 -13.13
C GLU A 221 -3.33 24.46 -13.13
N GLU A 222 -2.83 24.84 -11.95
CA GLU A 222 -1.79 25.84 -11.81
C GLU A 222 -0.44 25.34 -12.34
N ALA A 223 -0.11 24.05 -12.18
CA ALA A 223 1.08 23.46 -12.79
C ALA A 223 0.99 23.48 -14.33
N GLY A 224 -0.21 23.23 -14.87
CA GLY A 224 -0.53 23.35 -16.28
C GLY A 224 -0.35 24.78 -16.82
N LYS A 225 -0.53 25.82 -16.01
CA LYS A 225 -0.35 27.24 -16.40
C LYS A 225 1.07 27.75 -16.19
N ALA A 226 1.60 27.58 -14.98
CA ALA A 226 2.80 28.26 -14.50
C ALA A 226 4.11 27.69 -15.09
N GLY A 227 4.10 26.43 -15.53
CA GLY A 227 5.29 25.71 -16.01
C GLY A 227 6.36 25.48 -14.93
N ARG A 228 6.10 25.86 -13.68
CA ARG A 228 6.96 25.63 -12.52
C ARG A 228 6.15 25.24 -11.29
N PHE A 229 6.60 24.17 -10.62
CA PHE A 229 5.92 23.60 -9.46
C PHE A 229 5.81 24.56 -8.27
N ASP A 230 6.87 25.31 -7.97
CA ASP A 230 6.91 26.24 -6.82
C ASP A 230 5.81 27.30 -6.90
N LYS A 231 5.64 27.90 -8.08
CA LYS A 231 4.58 28.86 -8.35
C LYS A 231 3.20 28.22 -8.28
N ALA A 232 3.06 27.02 -8.84
CA ALA A 232 1.80 26.29 -8.83
C ALA A 232 1.33 25.95 -7.41
N MET A 233 2.24 25.47 -6.56
CA MET A 233 1.94 25.16 -5.17
C MET A 233 1.56 26.41 -4.38
N LYS A 234 2.30 27.52 -4.55
CA LYS A 234 1.99 28.79 -3.90
C LYS A 234 0.62 29.32 -4.31
N ALA A 235 0.27 29.22 -5.59
CA ALA A 235 -1.04 29.64 -6.10
C ALA A 235 -2.18 28.73 -5.62
N ALA A 236 -1.99 27.41 -5.59
CA ALA A 236 -3.02 26.45 -5.27
C ALA A 236 -3.35 26.36 -3.76
N ILE A 237 -2.33 26.40 -2.90
CA ILE A 237 -2.47 26.15 -1.45
C ILE A 237 -1.83 27.21 -0.55
N GLY A 238 -1.20 28.25 -1.12
CA GLY A 238 -0.60 29.35 -0.36
C GLY A 238 0.75 29.04 0.26
N LEU A 239 1.32 27.85 0.00
CA LEU A 239 2.61 27.40 0.51
C LEU A 239 3.59 27.18 -0.64
N ASP A 240 4.86 27.49 -0.42
CA ASP A 240 5.91 26.98 -1.30
C ASP A 240 6.25 25.51 -0.96
N PRO A 241 7.00 24.79 -1.82
CA PRO A 241 7.32 23.38 -1.59
C PRO A 241 8.06 23.10 -0.27
N THR A 242 8.93 24.01 0.17
CA THR A 242 9.70 23.84 1.41
C THR A 242 8.82 24.08 2.63
N GLU A 243 7.96 25.10 2.60
CA GLU A 243 6.95 25.35 3.64
C GLU A 243 6.01 24.15 3.79
N PHE A 244 5.54 23.60 2.67
CA PHE A 244 4.68 22.42 2.64
C PHE A 244 5.38 21.18 3.21
N GLU A 245 6.60 20.88 2.75
CA GLU A 245 7.39 19.73 3.20
C GLU A 245 7.60 19.77 4.72
N ASN A 246 8.02 20.92 5.26
CA ASN A 246 8.24 21.10 6.70
C ASN A 246 6.96 20.84 7.52
N LYS A 247 5.83 21.38 7.06
CA LYS A 247 4.53 21.22 7.73
C LYS A 247 4.03 19.78 7.68
N TRP A 248 4.17 19.13 6.52
CA TRP A 248 3.85 17.70 6.37
C TRP A 248 4.73 16.85 7.29
N TYR A 249 6.04 17.07 7.28
CA TYR A 249 7.01 16.32 8.10
C TYR A 249 6.68 16.44 9.59
N GLU A 250 6.37 17.66 10.07
CA GLU A 250 5.94 17.87 11.44
C GLU A 250 4.64 17.12 11.77
N SER A 251 3.67 17.15 10.86
CA SER A 251 2.40 16.42 11.02
C SER A 251 2.62 14.90 11.06
N ALA A 252 3.40 14.34 10.13
CA ALA A 252 3.71 12.92 10.06
C ALA A 252 4.41 12.46 11.34
N THR A 253 5.47 13.15 11.77
CA THR A 253 6.18 12.81 12.99
C THR A 253 5.30 12.94 14.24
N ARG A 254 4.43 13.94 14.32
CA ARG A 254 3.48 14.10 15.44
C ARG A 254 2.43 12.99 15.47
N ARG A 255 1.85 12.62 14.32
CA ARG A 255 0.81 11.59 14.19
C ARG A 255 1.31 10.23 14.69
N TYR A 256 2.54 9.86 14.38
CA TYR A 256 3.10 8.55 14.74
C TYR A 256 3.95 8.53 16.02
N ARG A 257 4.19 9.69 16.65
CA ARG A 257 4.82 9.78 17.98
C ARG A 257 4.02 9.06 19.08
N GLY A 258 2.68 9.07 19.01
CA GLY A 258 1.80 8.43 20.00
C GLY A 258 1.92 6.90 20.07
N VAL A 259 2.38 6.26 18.99
CA VAL A 259 2.63 4.81 18.95
C VAL A 259 3.81 4.40 19.83
N ARG A 260 4.74 5.32 20.15
CA ARG A 260 5.85 5.06 21.10
C ARG A 260 5.34 4.73 22.50
N ILE A 261 4.32 5.44 22.97
CA ILE A 261 3.82 5.29 24.35
C ILE A 261 3.03 3.98 24.48
N SER A 262 2.14 3.68 23.53
CA SER A 262 1.33 2.46 23.55
C SER A 262 2.16 1.18 23.40
N GLY A 263 3.19 1.19 22.53
CA GLY A 263 4.10 0.04 22.36
C GLY A 263 4.96 -0.26 23.60
N ILE A 264 5.48 0.78 24.27
CA ILE A 264 6.26 0.61 25.52
C ILE A 264 5.36 0.07 26.65
N ILE A 265 4.14 0.58 26.79
CA ILE A 265 3.19 0.11 27.79
C ILE A 265 2.80 -1.35 27.54
N ALA A 266 2.47 -1.71 26.30
CA ALA A 266 2.10 -3.08 25.93
C ALA A 266 3.27 -4.07 26.15
N GLY A 267 4.50 -3.67 25.79
CA GLY A 267 5.71 -4.46 26.04
C GLY A 267 5.96 -4.68 27.53
N SER A 268 5.77 -3.65 28.35
CA SER A 268 5.94 -3.71 29.81
C SER A 268 4.89 -4.60 30.48
N VAL A 269 3.62 -4.53 30.04
CA VAL A 269 2.55 -5.42 30.52
C VAL A 269 2.82 -6.87 30.13
N SER A 270 3.28 -7.11 28.91
CA SER A 270 3.59 -8.46 28.42
C SER A 270 4.75 -9.09 29.18
N ALA A 271 5.82 -8.32 29.44
CA ALA A 271 6.94 -8.74 30.28
C ALA A 271 6.48 -9.04 31.71
N PHE A 272 5.64 -8.18 32.30
CA PHE A 272 5.08 -8.39 33.63
C PHE A 272 4.22 -9.68 33.69
N MET A 273 3.32 -9.89 32.74
CA MET A 273 2.51 -11.11 32.66
C MET A 273 3.35 -12.38 32.48
N ALA A 274 4.43 -12.32 31.69
CA ALA A 274 5.36 -13.44 31.55
C ALA A 274 6.07 -13.75 32.88
N THR A 275 6.51 -12.73 33.63
CA THR A 275 7.12 -12.95 34.96
C THR A 275 6.14 -13.59 35.95
N LEU A 276 4.87 -13.15 35.96
CA LEU A 276 3.83 -13.76 36.81
C LEU A 276 3.54 -15.21 36.42
N ALA A 277 3.48 -15.51 35.11
CA ALA A 277 3.26 -16.87 34.63
C ALA A 277 4.42 -17.81 35.02
N ILE A 278 5.67 -17.33 34.89
CA ILE A 278 6.86 -18.07 35.34
C ILE A 278 6.82 -18.30 36.85
N ALA A 279 6.50 -17.27 37.64
CA ALA A 279 6.38 -17.38 39.09
C ALA A 279 5.29 -18.40 39.49
N ALA A 280 4.10 -18.31 38.89
CA ALA A 280 3.00 -19.24 39.11
C ALA A 280 3.37 -20.69 38.74
N PHE A 281 4.08 -20.88 37.62
CA PHE A 281 4.60 -22.18 37.21
C PHE A 281 5.60 -22.75 38.23
N LEU A 282 6.54 -21.92 38.72
CA LEU A 282 7.52 -22.33 39.73
C LEU A 282 6.85 -22.70 41.06
N VAL A 283 5.85 -21.92 41.52
CA VAL A 283 5.06 -22.22 42.71
C VAL A 283 4.29 -23.53 42.54
N ARG A 284 3.62 -23.73 41.41
CA ARG A 284 2.90 -24.98 41.10
C ARG A 284 3.84 -26.18 41.07
N ARG A 285 5.03 -26.03 40.49
CA ARG A 285 6.06 -27.08 40.44
C ARG A 285 6.56 -27.44 41.84
N ARG A 286 6.78 -26.45 42.71
CA ARG A 286 7.18 -26.67 44.11
C ARG A 286 6.10 -27.41 44.89
N ARG A 287 4.84 -26.98 44.80
CA ARG A 287 3.71 -27.63 45.47
C ARG A 287 3.53 -29.09 45.04
N LYS A 288 3.64 -29.39 43.73
CA LYS A 288 3.59 -30.77 43.24
C LYS A 288 4.71 -31.64 43.78
N ARG A 289 5.92 -31.11 43.91
CA ARG A 289 7.06 -31.84 44.49
C ARG A 289 6.86 -32.12 45.97
N GLN A 290 6.34 -31.14 46.72
CA GLN A 290 6.03 -31.35 48.15
C GLN A 290 4.95 -32.40 48.34
N ALA A 291 3.84 -32.32 47.58
CA ALA A 291 2.77 -33.32 47.64
C ALA A 291 3.26 -34.73 47.23
N ALA A 292 4.19 -34.85 46.28
CA ALA A 292 4.78 -36.14 45.92
C ALA A 292 5.67 -36.72 47.02
N LEU A 293 6.44 -35.87 47.72
CA LEU A 293 7.27 -36.29 48.87
C LEU A 293 6.40 -36.70 50.06
N GLU A 294 5.32 -35.96 50.33
CA GLU A 294 4.34 -36.32 51.37
C GLU A 294 3.69 -37.67 51.05
N TRP A 295 3.30 -37.89 49.81
CA TRP A 295 2.71 -39.17 49.38
C TRP A 295 3.71 -40.35 49.45
N GLU A 296 4.97 -40.17 49.03
CA GLU A 296 6.02 -41.18 49.20
C GLU A 296 6.27 -41.50 50.69
N GLN A 297 6.21 -40.48 51.56
CA GLN A 297 6.39 -40.66 53.00
C GLN A 297 5.20 -41.40 53.64
N GLU A 298 3.97 -41.08 53.24
CA GLU A 298 2.76 -41.79 53.66
C GLU A 298 2.79 -43.26 53.21
N GLU A 299 3.15 -43.53 51.94
CA GLU A 299 3.26 -44.89 51.40
C GLU A 299 4.37 -45.69 52.11
N PHE A 300 5.50 -45.05 52.41
CA PHE A 300 6.58 -45.66 53.20
C PHE A 300 6.13 -45.97 54.64
N GLU A 301 5.40 -45.07 55.30
CA GLU A 301 4.85 -45.30 56.63
C GLU A 301 3.80 -46.42 56.65
N GLU A 302 2.92 -46.46 55.64
CA GLU A 302 1.94 -47.55 55.49
C GLU A 302 2.61 -48.90 55.24
N ALA A 303 3.62 -48.96 54.36
CA ALA A 303 4.40 -50.16 54.14
C ALA A 303 5.13 -50.62 55.41
N LEU A 304 5.70 -49.68 56.17
CA LEU A 304 6.34 -49.97 57.46
C LEU A 304 5.31 -50.49 58.47
N ARG A 305 4.12 -49.89 58.57
CA ARG A 305 3.03 -50.37 59.43
C ARG A 305 2.53 -51.75 59.02
N ALA A 306 2.40 -52.02 57.72
CA ALA A 306 2.01 -53.32 57.21
C ALA A 306 3.07 -54.39 57.51
N GLN A 307 4.36 -54.07 57.38
CA GLN A 307 5.46 -54.97 57.69
C GLN A 307 5.60 -55.21 59.20
N MET A 308 5.49 -54.18 60.03
CA MET A 308 5.48 -54.32 61.51
C MET A 308 4.20 -54.97 62.03
N GLY A 309 3.08 -54.84 61.30
CA GLY A 309 1.80 -55.49 61.61
C GLY A 309 1.75 -56.97 61.20
N ASN A 310 2.63 -57.41 60.30
CA ASN A 310 2.65 -58.78 59.76
C ASN A 310 3.69 -59.72 60.38
N ASP A 311 4.38 -59.32 61.45
CA ASP A 311 5.44 -60.15 62.03
C ASP A 311 5.18 -60.57 63.50
N TRP A 312 4.64 -61.79 63.59
CA TRP A 312 5.12 -62.98 64.36
C TRP A 312 4.96 -63.09 65.89
N TRP A 313 3.73 -62.95 66.43
CA TRP A 313 3.39 -63.55 67.74
C TRP A 313 1.98 -64.15 67.85
N ARG A 314 1.46 -64.82 66.81
CA ARG A 314 0.42 -65.85 66.95
C ARG A 314 0.59 -66.95 65.92
#